data_AF-A0A3N0A2I2-F1
#
_entry.id   AF-A0A3N0A2I2-F1
#
_cell.length_a   1.000
_cell.length_b   1.000
_cell.length_c   1.000
_cell.angle_alpha   90.00
_cell.angle_beta   90.00
_cell.angle_gamma   90.00
#
_symmetry.space_group_name_H-M   'P 1'
#
loop_
_entity.id
_entity.type
_entity.pdbx_description
1 polymer ?
#
loop_
_entity_poly.entity_id
_entity_poly.type
_entity_poly.pdbx_seq_one_letter_code
_entity_poly.pdbx_strand_id
1 'polypeptide(L)'
;MLWFVGLGVSGFDSVPARGIDVLARADVVYLEQFTSPVPERDVSRIRDVTGGKLVLAKRWQVEDGAEILKSAKDGEAVLLSYGDPYIATTHIELRTRAAAQGTATGAIHASSALTAIVGECGLHFYKVGRVATIMGGESFATPYRTLYKNMAEGGHTILLLEYDQERDFFLDPSDALAGLLEAEKGQARRVIGESTYCIIASRIGSEDQRITAGMISSLAGTDFGSPPHTVIIPGSLHFTESDALGSTCRCVDAPAGNTVEKISAQMIAKYVPMVRAALEEAKSMYAGKYDDVLENAEMYIRDAEKFLADGHDEVAVLSIGYADGLVDALRMAGGLEPKM
;
A
#
# COMPACT_ATOMS: atom_id res chain seq x y z
N MET A 1 16.79 26.10 16.15
CA MET A 1 15.53 25.32 16.09
C MET A 1 15.37 24.74 14.68
N LEU A 2 14.84 23.53 14.55
CA LEU A 2 14.52 22.91 13.26
C LEU A 2 13.00 22.75 13.08
N TRP A 3 12.44 23.37 12.05
CA TRP A 3 11.05 23.19 11.65
C TRP A 3 10.92 22.20 10.49
N PHE A 4 9.87 21.38 10.56
CA PHE A 4 9.41 20.56 9.45
C PHE A 4 8.09 21.15 8.96
N VAL A 5 8.03 21.62 7.71
CA VAL A 5 6.87 22.34 7.18
C VAL A 5 6.39 21.65 5.91
N GLY A 6 5.09 21.36 5.85
CA GLY A 6 4.44 20.86 4.65
C GLY A 6 3.89 22.00 3.79
N LEU A 7 4.04 21.89 2.48
CA LEU A 7 3.41 22.79 1.52
C LEU A 7 1.94 22.46 1.27
N GLY A 8 1.54 21.20 1.47
CA GLY A 8 0.26 20.69 1.01
C GLY A 8 0.30 20.18 -0.43
N VAL A 9 -0.86 19.77 -0.96
CA VAL A 9 -0.95 19.14 -2.31
C VAL A 9 -1.09 20.16 -3.44
N SER A 10 -1.38 21.42 -3.12
CA SER A 10 -1.52 22.52 -4.08
C SER A 10 -0.37 23.53 -3.97
N GLY A 11 0.79 23.05 -3.51
CA GLY A 11 2.02 23.84 -3.47
C GLY A 11 1.94 25.02 -2.54
N PHE A 12 2.49 26.16 -2.98
CA PHE A 12 2.59 27.34 -2.12
C PHE A 12 1.21 27.88 -1.70
N ASP A 13 0.16 27.67 -2.51
CA ASP A 13 -1.19 28.13 -2.21
C ASP A 13 -1.86 27.35 -1.07
N SER A 14 -1.40 26.13 -0.76
CA SER A 14 -1.93 25.30 0.33
C SER A 14 -1.14 25.37 1.63
N VAL A 15 -0.09 26.20 1.68
CA VAL A 15 0.74 26.34 2.89
C VAL A 15 -0.11 26.90 4.02
N PRO A 16 -0.15 26.26 5.21
CA PRO A 16 -0.83 26.82 6.36
C PRO A 16 -0.28 28.22 6.68
N ALA A 17 -1.13 29.15 7.12
CA ALA A 17 -0.73 30.53 7.43
C ALA A 17 0.50 30.60 8.36
N ARG A 18 0.53 29.74 9.40
CA ARG A 18 1.68 29.64 10.32
C ARG A 18 2.97 29.19 9.63
N GLY A 19 2.86 28.38 8.57
CA GLY A 19 3.99 27.95 7.74
C GLY A 19 4.62 29.14 7.02
N ILE A 20 3.81 30.04 6.46
CA ILE A 20 4.29 31.27 5.81
C ILE A 20 5.06 32.14 6.80
N ASP A 21 4.54 32.31 8.02
CA ASP A 21 5.22 33.07 9.08
C ASP A 21 6.58 32.47 9.45
N VAL A 22 6.68 31.13 9.51
CA VAL A 22 7.93 30.42 9.79
C VAL A 22 8.93 30.58 8.63
N LEU A 23 8.47 30.43 7.39
CA LEU A 23 9.31 30.57 6.20
C LEU A 23 9.90 31.97 6.08
N ALA A 24 9.11 33.02 6.38
CA ALA A 24 9.55 34.41 6.26
C ALA A 24 10.64 34.79 7.28
N ARG A 25 10.60 34.24 8.50
CA ARG A 25 11.55 34.58 9.55
C ARG A 25 12.77 33.65 9.65
N ALA A 26 12.68 32.44 9.09
CA ALA A 26 13.76 31.45 9.17
C ALA A 26 15.08 32.01 8.63
N ASP A 27 16.19 31.54 9.18
CA ASP A 27 17.54 31.90 8.73
C ASP A 27 17.95 31.14 7.47
N VAL A 28 17.45 29.91 7.32
CA VAL A 28 17.61 29.08 6.12
C VAL A 28 16.41 28.17 5.90
N VAL A 29 16.01 28.00 4.65
CA VAL A 29 14.93 27.09 4.25
C VAL A 29 15.49 26.08 3.26
N TYR A 30 15.50 24.81 3.64
CA TYR A 30 15.83 23.68 2.79
C TYR A 30 14.55 23.14 2.18
N LEU A 31 14.39 23.25 0.87
CA LEU A 31 13.29 22.63 0.12
C LEU A 31 13.78 21.33 -0.49
N GLU A 32 13.28 20.21 0.02
CA GLU A 32 13.53 18.92 -0.61
C GLU A 32 12.64 18.73 -1.84
N GLN A 33 13.16 17.99 -2.82
CA GLN A 33 12.51 17.79 -4.11
C GLN A 33 12.55 16.31 -4.56
N PHE A 34 12.90 15.39 -3.65
CA PHE A 34 13.09 13.98 -3.98
C PHE A 34 11.96 13.09 -3.48
N THR A 35 11.08 13.60 -2.60
CA THR A 35 9.86 12.90 -2.19
C THR A 35 8.68 13.21 -3.10
N SER A 36 8.70 14.36 -3.78
CA SER A 36 7.69 14.79 -4.74
C SER A 36 8.24 15.86 -5.69
N PRO A 37 7.74 15.93 -6.94
CA PRO A 37 8.14 16.99 -7.87
C PRO A 37 7.65 18.34 -7.39
N VAL A 38 8.46 19.38 -7.58
CA VAL A 38 8.12 20.75 -7.16
C VAL A 38 8.12 21.68 -8.38
N PRO A 39 6.98 22.28 -8.75
CA PRO A 39 6.89 23.23 -9.85
C PRO A 39 7.76 24.48 -9.64
N GLU A 40 8.37 25.01 -10.71
CA GLU A 40 9.21 26.22 -10.63
C GLU A 40 8.42 27.46 -10.15
N ARG A 41 7.10 27.50 -10.41
CA ARG A 41 6.20 28.53 -9.87
C ARG A 41 6.23 28.54 -8.33
N ASP A 42 6.19 27.37 -7.70
CA ASP A 42 6.22 27.26 -6.24
C ASP A 42 7.61 27.63 -5.71
N VAL A 43 8.68 27.14 -6.34
CA VAL A 43 10.07 27.51 -5.97
C VAL A 43 10.26 29.02 -5.98
N SER A 44 9.76 29.70 -7.00
CA SER A 44 9.84 31.17 -7.12
C SER A 44 9.13 31.88 -5.96
N ARG A 45 7.91 31.46 -5.63
CA ARG A 45 7.13 32.06 -4.53
C ARG A 45 7.75 31.80 -3.16
N ILE A 46 8.30 30.61 -2.94
CA ILE A 46 9.05 30.29 -1.72
C ILE A 46 10.29 31.18 -1.64
N ARG A 47 11.02 31.39 -2.74
CA ARG A 47 12.19 32.26 -2.78
C ARG A 47 11.84 33.71 -2.40
N ASP A 48 10.70 34.21 -2.87
CA ASP A 48 10.22 35.55 -2.55
C ASP A 48 9.89 35.70 -1.06
N VAL A 49 9.14 34.75 -0.49
CA VAL A 49 8.76 34.78 0.93
C VAL A 49 9.95 34.59 1.87
N THR A 50 10.94 33.79 1.46
CA THR A 50 12.16 33.56 2.25
C THR A 50 13.22 34.65 2.09
N GLY A 51 13.00 35.63 1.20
CA GLY A 51 13.96 36.72 0.97
C GLY A 51 15.33 36.22 0.47
N GLY A 52 15.35 35.15 -0.33
CA GLY A 52 16.57 34.58 -0.90
C GLY A 52 17.31 33.55 -0.03
N LYS A 53 16.74 33.12 1.10
CA LYS A 53 17.32 32.12 2.01
C LYS A 53 17.00 30.66 1.65
N LEU A 54 16.42 30.45 0.46
CA LEU A 54 16.02 29.14 -0.02
C LEU A 54 17.22 28.35 -0.57
N VAL A 55 17.38 27.12 -0.08
CA VAL A 55 18.33 26.12 -0.55
C VAL A 55 17.54 24.92 -1.08
N LEU A 56 17.78 24.53 -2.33
CA LEU A 56 17.24 23.28 -2.87
C LEU A 56 18.07 22.10 -2.36
N ALA A 57 17.44 21.20 -1.62
CA ALA A 57 18.11 20.09 -0.94
C ALA A 57 17.90 18.77 -1.69
N LYS A 58 19.02 18.10 -2.00
CA LYS A 58 19.03 16.75 -2.58
C LYS A 58 18.78 15.68 -1.52
N ARG A 59 18.38 14.47 -1.94
CA ARG A 59 18.18 13.31 -1.06
C ARG A 59 19.33 13.09 -0.08
N TRP A 60 20.55 12.98 -0.60
CA TRP A 60 21.73 12.74 0.24
C TRP A 60 21.99 13.85 1.26
N GLN A 61 21.64 15.11 0.97
CA GLN A 61 21.83 16.22 1.92
C GLN A 61 20.85 16.14 3.08
N VAL A 62 19.61 15.72 2.81
CA VAL A 62 18.58 15.55 3.85
C VAL A 62 18.85 14.30 4.68
N GLU A 63 19.25 13.19 4.03
CA GLU A 63 19.60 11.94 4.69
C GLU A 63 20.89 12.06 5.52
N ASP A 64 21.94 12.71 5.00
CA ASP A 64 23.15 13.03 5.77
C ASP A 64 22.81 13.99 6.91
N GLY A 65 22.05 15.05 6.63
CA GLY A 65 21.49 15.97 7.62
C GLY A 65 22.50 16.85 8.37
N ALA A 66 23.82 16.68 8.19
CA ALA A 66 24.82 17.41 8.98
C ALA A 66 24.71 18.92 8.80
N GLU A 67 24.48 19.36 7.56
CA GLU A 67 24.30 20.78 7.24
C GLU A 67 23.03 21.35 7.87
N ILE A 68 21.89 20.67 7.71
CA ILE A 68 20.60 21.11 8.24
C ILE A 68 20.63 21.17 9.78
N LEU A 69 21.23 20.16 10.42
CA LEU A 69 21.36 20.10 11.88
C LEU A 69 22.29 21.20 12.40
N LYS A 70 23.37 21.53 11.68
CA LYS A 70 24.25 22.64 12.03
C LYS A 70 23.50 23.97 11.93
N SER A 71 22.84 24.23 10.81
CA SER A 71 22.02 25.44 10.62
C SER A 71 20.95 25.58 11.71
N ALA A 72 20.33 24.47 12.12
CA ALA A 72 19.35 24.47 13.21
C ALA A 72 19.94 24.67 14.60
N LYS A 73 21.24 24.48 14.81
CA LYS A 73 21.93 24.85 16.07
C LYS A 73 22.27 26.32 16.09
N ASP A 74 22.68 26.86 14.94
CA ASP A 74 23.14 28.25 14.80
C ASP A 74 21.97 29.25 14.67
N GLY A 75 20.77 28.78 14.28
CA GLY A 75 19.58 29.63 14.08
C GLY A 75 18.27 28.85 13.91
N GLU A 76 17.29 29.46 13.23
CA GLU A 76 16.01 28.85 12.84
C GLU A 76 16.12 28.30 11.41
N ALA A 77 16.18 26.97 11.29
CA ALA A 77 16.20 26.27 10.00
C ALA A 77 14.86 25.60 9.72
N VAL A 78 14.48 25.53 8.45
CA VAL A 78 13.27 24.84 7.98
C VAL A 78 13.67 23.73 7.00
N LEU A 79 13.14 22.53 7.19
CA LEU A 79 12.99 21.52 6.13
C LEU A 79 11.56 21.59 5.60
N LEU A 80 11.43 21.95 4.34
CA LEU A 80 10.19 22.14 3.61
C LEU A 80 10.00 21.00 2.61
N SER A 81 8.82 20.41 2.60
CA SER A 81 8.46 19.31 1.68
C SER A 81 7.08 19.54 1.05
N TYR A 82 6.85 18.98 -0.13
CA TYR A 82 5.50 18.92 -0.70
C TYR A 82 4.60 18.00 0.15
N GLY A 83 3.30 18.26 0.19
CA GLY A 83 2.38 17.50 1.04
C GLY A 83 2.62 17.74 2.54
N ASP A 84 2.59 16.67 3.34
CA ASP A 84 2.89 16.70 4.78
C ASP A 84 4.32 16.20 5.04
N PRO A 85 5.08 16.83 5.97
CA PRO A 85 6.47 16.49 6.17
C PRO A 85 6.73 15.09 6.71
N TYR A 86 5.73 14.39 7.25
CA TYR A 86 5.89 13.06 7.86
C TYR A 86 5.11 11.94 7.15
N ILE A 87 4.40 12.25 6.08
CA ILE A 87 3.60 11.24 5.36
C ILE A 87 4.37 10.74 4.15
N ALA A 88 4.68 9.45 4.14
CA ALA A 88 5.48 8.79 3.10
C ALA A 88 6.90 9.39 2.93
N THR A 89 7.49 9.85 4.02
CA THR A 89 8.87 10.38 4.08
C THR A 89 9.64 9.75 5.24
N THR A 90 10.96 9.93 5.25
CA THR A 90 11.84 9.53 6.35
C THR A 90 12.27 10.71 7.23
N HIS A 91 11.67 11.89 7.06
CA HIS A 91 12.07 13.12 7.76
C HIS A 91 12.00 13.03 9.30
N ILE A 92 11.20 12.09 9.83
CA ILE A 92 11.14 11.79 11.27
C ILE A 92 12.49 11.35 11.85
N GLU A 93 13.35 10.74 11.03
CA GLU A 93 14.71 10.35 11.41
C GLU A 93 15.54 11.60 11.72
N LEU A 94 15.52 12.60 10.83
CA LEU A 94 16.25 13.85 11.02
C LEU A 94 15.76 14.61 12.25
N ARG A 95 14.43 14.60 12.49
CA ARG A 95 13.84 15.16 13.71
C ARG A 95 14.38 14.46 14.96
N THR A 96 14.51 13.13 14.92
CA THR A 96 15.02 12.32 16.03
C THR A 96 16.48 12.68 16.32
N ARG A 97 17.32 12.81 15.29
CA ARG A 97 18.71 13.26 15.43
C ARG A 97 18.82 14.67 16.00
N ALA A 98 17.99 15.60 15.53
CA ALA A 98 17.94 16.97 16.07
C ALA A 98 17.61 16.98 17.57
N ALA A 99 16.57 16.25 17.97
CA ALA A 99 16.16 16.14 19.37
C ALA A 99 17.27 15.52 20.25
N ALA A 100 17.92 14.45 19.78
CA ALA A 100 19.02 13.80 20.50
C ALA A 100 20.24 14.71 20.71
N GLN A 101 20.43 15.72 19.84
CA GLN A 101 21.51 16.71 19.95
C GLN A 101 21.10 17.97 20.74
N GLY A 102 19.91 17.97 21.36
CA GLY A 102 19.40 19.12 22.10
C GLY A 102 18.85 20.26 21.23
N THR A 103 18.70 20.05 19.92
CA THR A 103 18.09 21.03 19.02
C THR A 103 16.57 20.95 19.13
N ALA A 104 15.93 22.07 19.51
CA ALA A 104 14.47 22.17 19.54
C ALA A 104 13.87 21.92 18.14
N THR A 105 12.78 21.16 18.08
CA THR A 105 12.09 20.83 16.82
C THR A 105 10.63 21.25 16.85
N GLY A 106 10.07 21.59 15.69
CA GLY A 106 8.65 21.88 15.51
C GLY A 106 8.14 21.37 14.17
N ALA A 107 6.83 21.14 14.06
CA ALA A 107 6.19 20.71 12.82
C ALA A 107 4.99 21.59 12.47
N ILE A 108 4.83 21.86 11.18
CA ILE A 108 3.63 22.48 10.60
C ILE A 108 3.14 21.52 9.52
N HIS A 109 2.04 20.84 9.85
CA HIS A 109 1.37 19.87 8.99
C HIS A 109 0.59 20.56 7.87
N ALA A 110 0.42 19.86 6.76
CA ALA A 110 -0.40 20.30 5.64
C ALA A 110 -1.14 19.09 5.03
N SER A 111 -1.98 19.34 4.03
CA SER A 111 -2.69 18.26 3.33
C SER A 111 -1.71 17.29 2.68
N SER A 112 -1.85 15.99 2.89
CA SER A 112 -1.08 14.97 2.17
C SER A 112 -1.85 14.49 0.93
N ALA A 113 -1.11 14.06 -0.11
CA ALA A 113 -1.70 13.37 -1.26
C ALA A 113 -2.51 12.15 -0.81
N LEU A 114 -2.04 11.38 0.18
CA LEU A 114 -2.76 10.20 0.68
C LEU A 114 -4.13 10.54 1.26
N THR A 115 -4.24 11.67 1.98
CA THR A 115 -5.53 12.10 2.54
C THR A 115 -6.42 12.72 1.48
N ALA A 116 -5.84 13.51 0.55
CA ALA A 116 -6.58 14.19 -0.50
C ALA A 116 -7.17 13.20 -1.50
N ILE A 117 -6.36 12.24 -1.98
CA ILE A 117 -6.76 11.20 -2.95
C ILE A 117 -8.03 10.48 -2.50
N VAL A 118 -8.10 10.09 -1.23
CA VAL A 118 -9.25 9.34 -0.70
C VAL A 118 -10.54 10.17 -0.80
N GLY A 119 -10.47 11.44 -0.43
CA GLY A 119 -11.61 12.36 -0.51
C GLY A 119 -12.01 12.68 -1.95
N GLU A 120 -11.03 12.96 -2.82
CA GLU A 120 -11.26 13.28 -4.23
C GLU A 120 -11.85 12.09 -5.02
N CYS A 121 -11.45 10.86 -4.67
CA CYS A 121 -12.03 9.64 -5.22
C CYS A 121 -13.40 9.28 -4.61
N GLY A 122 -13.88 10.00 -3.59
CA GLY A 122 -15.14 9.68 -2.90
C GLY A 122 -15.10 8.38 -2.10
N LEU A 123 -13.92 7.89 -1.74
CA LEU A 123 -13.73 6.68 -0.94
C LEU A 123 -13.83 7.01 0.55
N HIS A 124 -14.28 6.04 1.34
CA HIS A 124 -14.33 6.17 2.79
C HIS A 124 -12.94 5.96 3.39
N PHE A 125 -12.44 6.99 4.09
CA PHE A 125 -11.12 6.93 4.72
C PHE A 125 -10.95 5.77 5.70
N TYR A 126 -12.01 5.39 6.44
CA TYR A 126 -11.99 4.25 7.36
C TYR A 126 -11.80 2.89 6.69
N LYS A 127 -11.98 2.82 5.37
CA LYS A 127 -11.77 1.59 4.59
C LYS A 127 -10.40 1.57 3.92
N VAL A 128 -9.57 2.59 4.10
CA VAL A 128 -8.19 2.59 3.59
C VAL A 128 -7.37 1.61 4.43
N GLY A 129 -6.85 0.58 3.77
CA GLY A 129 -5.95 -0.39 4.37
C GLY A 129 -4.50 0.11 4.39
N ARG A 130 -3.56 -0.82 4.56
CA ARG A 130 -2.14 -0.49 4.53
C ARG A 130 -1.72 0.05 3.16
N VAL A 131 -1.01 1.17 3.15
CA VAL A 131 -0.40 1.76 1.95
C VAL A 131 0.91 1.03 1.61
N ALA A 132 1.19 0.89 0.32
CA ALA A 132 2.47 0.39 -0.19
C ALA A 132 2.99 1.28 -1.33
N THR A 133 4.27 1.13 -1.65
CA THR A 133 4.93 1.81 -2.79
C THR A 133 5.36 0.75 -3.79
N ILE A 134 5.15 1.01 -5.08
CA ILE A 134 5.64 0.20 -6.19
C ILE A 134 6.85 0.90 -6.79
N MET A 135 7.97 0.18 -6.88
CA MET A 135 9.21 0.65 -7.47
C MET A 135 9.58 -0.18 -8.69
N GLY A 136 10.02 0.48 -9.75
CA GLY A 136 10.43 -0.13 -11.00
C GLY A 136 11.67 -0.99 -10.80
N GLY A 137 11.67 -2.19 -11.39
CA GLY A 137 12.80 -3.12 -11.30
C GLY A 137 12.95 -3.84 -9.95
N GLU A 138 12.10 -3.56 -8.96
CA GLU A 138 12.06 -4.27 -7.69
C GLU A 138 10.99 -5.38 -7.65
N SER A 139 10.99 -6.18 -6.57
CA SER A 139 10.02 -7.24 -6.38
C SER A 139 8.63 -6.68 -6.03
N PHE A 140 7.63 -7.07 -6.82
CA PHE A 140 6.22 -6.74 -6.59
C PHE A 140 5.58 -7.57 -5.45
N ALA A 141 6.33 -8.46 -4.80
CA ALA A 141 5.81 -9.34 -3.75
C ALA A 141 5.22 -8.57 -2.55
N THR A 142 5.84 -7.46 -2.14
CA THR A 142 5.36 -6.65 -1.01
C THR A 142 4.09 -5.86 -1.35
N PRO A 143 4.04 -5.10 -2.47
CA PRO A 143 2.79 -4.50 -2.95
C PRO A 143 1.67 -5.50 -3.13
N TYR A 144 1.94 -6.64 -3.78
CA TYR A 144 0.98 -7.72 -3.99
C TYR A 144 0.42 -8.30 -2.67
N ARG A 145 1.31 -8.60 -1.71
CA ARG A 145 0.88 -9.09 -0.39
C ARG A 145 0.06 -8.05 0.36
N THR A 146 0.38 -6.77 0.22
CA THR A 146 -0.36 -5.68 0.85
C THR A 146 -1.75 -5.56 0.25
N LEU A 147 -1.85 -5.61 -1.09
CA LEU A 147 -3.11 -5.65 -1.82
C LEU A 147 -4.00 -6.80 -1.36
N TYR A 148 -3.46 -8.02 -1.31
CA TYR A 148 -4.18 -9.19 -0.84
C TYR A 148 -4.76 -8.99 0.57
N LYS A 149 -3.94 -8.54 1.53
CA LYS A 149 -4.39 -8.38 2.92
C LYS A 149 -5.51 -7.37 3.05
N ASN A 150 -5.35 -6.20 2.41
CA ASN A 150 -6.37 -5.17 2.44
C ASN A 150 -7.66 -5.65 1.78
N MET A 151 -7.58 -6.28 0.60
CA MET A 151 -8.77 -6.74 -0.13
C MET A 151 -9.49 -7.87 0.60
N ALA A 152 -8.75 -8.76 1.28
CA ALA A 152 -9.33 -9.83 2.10
C ALA A 152 -10.12 -9.30 3.30
N GLU A 153 -9.79 -8.10 3.76
CA GLU A 153 -10.51 -7.35 4.81
C GLU A 153 -11.54 -6.36 4.23
N GLY A 154 -11.71 -6.34 2.90
CA GLY A 154 -12.62 -5.43 2.20
C GLY A 154 -12.15 -3.98 2.10
N GLY A 155 -10.90 -3.69 2.46
CA GLY A 155 -10.28 -2.38 2.45
C GLY A 155 -9.65 -1.99 1.10
N HIS A 156 -9.52 -0.69 0.86
CA HIS A 156 -8.87 -0.10 -0.30
C HIS A 156 -7.36 -0.11 -0.13
N THR A 157 -6.63 -0.41 -1.21
CA THR A 157 -5.18 -0.36 -1.23
C THR A 157 -4.73 0.84 -2.02
N ILE A 158 -4.03 1.77 -1.37
CA ILE A 158 -3.33 2.87 -2.04
C ILE A 158 -1.90 2.40 -2.33
N LEU A 159 -1.52 2.50 -3.59
CA LEU A 159 -0.24 2.11 -4.14
C LEU A 159 0.45 3.35 -4.70
N LEU A 160 1.36 3.91 -3.91
CA LEU A 160 2.22 5.00 -4.35
C LEU A 160 3.15 4.49 -5.45
N LEU A 161 3.42 5.32 -6.45
CA LEU A 161 4.33 4.97 -7.55
C LEU A 161 5.67 5.67 -7.36
N GLU A 162 6.75 5.02 -7.77
CA GLU A 162 8.10 5.55 -7.65
C GLU A 162 8.27 6.88 -8.38
N TYR A 163 8.96 7.78 -7.69
CA TYR A 163 9.54 9.00 -8.23
C TYR A 163 11.03 9.02 -7.91
N ASP A 164 11.85 9.15 -8.95
CA ASP A 164 13.29 9.36 -8.84
C ASP A 164 13.65 10.70 -9.48
N GLN A 165 13.94 11.68 -8.62
CA GLN A 165 14.33 13.03 -9.02
C GLN A 165 15.61 13.06 -9.86
N GLU A 166 16.60 12.21 -9.57
CA GLU A 166 17.90 12.27 -10.25
C GLU A 166 17.80 11.76 -11.69
N ARG A 167 16.87 10.83 -11.94
CA ARG A 167 16.62 10.24 -13.26
C ARG A 167 15.46 10.89 -14.01
N ASP A 168 14.77 11.85 -13.38
CA ASP A 168 13.49 12.39 -13.85
C ASP A 168 12.50 11.27 -14.22
N PHE A 169 12.44 10.25 -13.35
CA PHE A 169 11.69 9.03 -13.60
C PHE A 169 10.43 8.99 -12.73
N PHE A 170 9.32 8.64 -13.37
CA PHE A 170 8.06 8.33 -12.74
C PHE A 170 7.59 6.97 -13.24
N LEU A 171 7.23 6.08 -12.32
CA LEU A 171 6.67 4.79 -12.71
C LEU A 171 5.28 4.99 -13.31
N ASP A 172 5.07 4.50 -14.53
CA ASP A 172 3.78 4.57 -15.21
C ASP A 172 2.74 3.66 -14.51
N PRO A 173 1.48 4.12 -14.33
CA PRO A 173 0.42 3.30 -13.76
C PRO A 173 0.21 1.96 -14.50
N SER A 174 0.38 1.95 -15.83
CA SER A 174 0.22 0.74 -16.65
C SER A 174 1.31 -0.28 -16.34
N ASP A 175 2.55 0.17 -16.17
CA ASP A 175 3.68 -0.68 -15.78
C ASP A 175 3.49 -1.23 -14.36
N ALA A 176 2.98 -0.41 -13.44
CA ALA A 176 2.66 -0.83 -12.08
C ALA A 176 1.57 -1.91 -12.05
N LEU A 177 0.50 -1.76 -12.83
CA LEU A 177 -0.57 -2.75 -12.96
C LEU A 177 -0.06 -4.04 -13.63
N ALA A 178 0.73 -3.93 -14.70
CA ALA A 178 1.33 -5.08 -15.37
C ALA A 178 2.25 -5.88 -14.44
N GLY A 179 3.07 -5.21 -13.62
CA GLY A 179 3.92 -5.87 -12.64
C GLY A 179 3.13 -6.59 -11.54
N LEU A 180 1.97 -6.05 -11.12
CA LEU A 180 1.08 -6.76 -10.19
C LEU A 180 0.42 -7.99 -10.83
N LEU A 181 0.01 -7.92 -12.09
CA LEU A 181 -0.51 -9.07 -12.84
C LEU A 181 0.57 -10.14 -13.02
N GLU A 182 1.83 -9.75 -13.24
CA GLU A 182 2.93 -10.71 -13.32
C GLU A 182 3.21 -11.37 -11.95
N ALA A 183 3.15 -10.60 -10.86
CA ALA A 183 3.24 -11.15 -9.52
C ALA A 183 2.12 -12.17 -9.23
N GLU A 184 0.91 -11.93 -9.73
CA GLU A 184 -0.20 -12.89 -9.64
C GLU A 184 0.14 -14.21 -10.33
N LYS A 185 0.73 -14.20 -11.54
CA LYS A 185 1.07 -15.45 -12.25
C LYS A 185 2.02 -16.33 -11.45
N GLY A 186 2.96 -15.72 -10.71
CA GLY A 186 3.89 -16.44 -9.84
C GLY A 186 3.27 -16.94 -8.53
N GLN A 187 2.24 -16.26 -8.02
CA GLN A 187 1.60 -16.61 -6.74
C GLN A 187 0.38 -17.52 -6.91
N ALA A 188 -0.36 -17.38 -8.00
CA ALA A 188 -1.57 -18.12 -8.37
C ALA A 188 -2.64 -18.15 -7.25
N ARG A 189 -2.93 -16.99 -6.65
CA ARG A 189 -3.87 -16.84 -5.51
C ARG A 189 -5.16 -16.11 -5.86
N ARG A 190 -5.35 -15.74 -7.13
CA ARG A 190 -6.52 -15.04 -7.68
C ARG A 190 -6.81 -13.72 -6.96
N VAL A 191 -5.77 -12.95 -6.65
CA VAL A 191 -5.89 -11.68 -5.92
C VAL A 191 -6.20 -10.54 -6.88
N ILE A 192 -5.55 -10.52 -8.03
CA ILE A 192 -5.70 -9.48 -9.05
C ILE A 192 -5.78 -10.12 -10.43
N GLY A 193 -6.52 -9.51 -11.35
CA GLY A 193 -6.61 -9.94 -12.73
C GLY A 193 -7.06 -8.81 -13.64
N GLU A 194 -7.19 -9.10 -14.92
CA GLU A 194 -7.62 -8.13 -15.94
C GLU A 194 -8.98 -7.47 -15.62
N SER A 195 -9.88 -8.19 -14.95
CA SER A 195 -11.19 -7.68 -14.53
C SER A 195 -11.18 -6.93 -13.18
N THR A 196 -10.03 -6.80 -12.52
CA THR A 196 -9.93 -6.04 -11.26
C THR A 196 -10.18 -4.57 -11.52
N TYR A 197 -11.10 -3.96 -10.77
CA TYR A 197 -11.37 -2.53 -10.85
C TYR A 197 -10.26 -1.75 -10.15
N CYS A 198 -9.74 -0.70 -10.77
CA CYS A 198 -8.76 0.20 -10.16
C CYS A 198 -9.06 1.66 -10.50
N ILE A 199 -8.43 2.55 -9.73
CA ILE A 199 -8.55 4.00 -9.84
C ILE A 199 -7.14 4.56 -9.97
N ILE A 200 -6.92 5.37 -10.99
CA ILE A 200 -5.68 6.12 -11.21
C ILE A 200 -5.94 7.59 -10.88
N ALA A 201 -5.29 8.06 -9.82
CA ALA A 201 -5.33 9.44 -9.39
C ALA A 201 -4.07 10.17 -9.87
N SER A 202 -4.25 11.19 -10.70
CA SER A 202 -3.17 11.97 -11.32
C SER A 202 -3.17 13.40 -10.79
N ARG A 203 -1.99 13.86 -10.35
CA ARG A 203 -1.71 15.26 -9.96
C ARG A 203 -2.74 15.86 -9.00
N ILE A 204 -3.03 15.11 -7.95
CA ILE A 204 -4.05 15.48 -6.97
C ILE A 204 -3.67 16.79 -6.30
N GLY A 205 -4.61 17.75 -6.27
CA GLY A 205 -4.38 19.12 -5.81
C GLY A 205 -3.90 20.10 -6.87
N SER A 206 -3.63 19.65 -8.11
CA SER A 206 -3.24 20.52 -9.25
C SER A 206 -4.44 20.92 -10.11
N GLU A 207 -4.31 22.00 -10.88
CA GLU A 207 -5.40 22.50 -11.76
C GLU A 207 -5.82 21.49 -12.84
N ASP A 208 -4.89 20.64 -13.25
CA ASP A 208 -5.10 19.59 -14.25
C ASP A 208 -5.19 18.19 -13.62
N GLN A 209 -5.63 18.12 -12.35
CA GLN A 209 -5.97 16.87 -11.66
C GLN A 209 -6.91 16.01 -12.51
N ARG A 210 -6.65 14.71 -12.54
CA ARG A 210 -7.51 13.73 -13.24
C ARG A 210 -7.66 12.47 -12.40
N ILE A 211 -8.88 11.96 -12.30
CA ILE A 211 -9.16 10.66 -11.68
C ILE A 211 -9.85 9.79 -12.71
N THR A 212 -9.23 8.68 -13.08
CA THR A 212 -9.73 7.72 -14.07
C THR A 212 -9.91 6.37 -13.40
N ALA A 213 -11.05 5.70 -13.60
CA ALA A 213 -11.34 4.43 -12.96
C ALA A 213 -11.93 3.42 -13.95
N GLY A 214 -11.66 2.14 -13.75
CA GLY A 214 -12.08 1.08 -14.66
C GLY A 214 -11.44 -0.26 -14.34
N MET A 215 -11.79 -1.30 -15.09
CA MET A 215 -11.08 -2.56 -15.05
C MET A 215 -9.67 -2.40 -15.62
N ILE A 216 -8.70 -3.16 -15.12
CA ILE A 216 -7.32 -3.12 -15.62
C ILE A 216 -7.27 -3.31 -17.13
N SER A 217 -8.04 -4.25 -17.69
CA SER A 217 -8.13 -4.47 -19.13
C SER A 217 -8.63 -3.27 -19.92
N SER A 218 -9.59 -2.53 -19.36
CA SER A 218 -10.21 -1.37 -20.01
C SER A 218 -9.34 -0.12 -19.91
N LEU A 219 -8.49 -0.06 -18.89
CA LEU A 219 -7.55 1.05 -18.66
C LEU A 219 -6.26 0.91 -19.47
N ALA A 220 -5.99 -0.28 -20.03
CA ALA A 220 -4.83 -0.51 -20.89
C ALA A 220 -4.79 0.50 -22.06
N GLY A 221 -3.68 1.25 -22.17
CA GLY A 221 -3.49 2.25 -23.22
C GLY A 221 -4.22 3.58 -23.00
N THR A 222 -4.79 3.80 -21.81
CA THR A 222 -5.39 5.10 -21.45
C THR A 222 -4.31 6.11 -21.08
N ASP A 223 -4.46 7.35 -21.56
CA ASP A 223 -3.64 8.49 -21.11
C ASP A 223 -4.14 9.03 -19.76
N PHE A 224 -3.30 8.91 -18.73
CA PHE A 224 -3.56 9.39 -17.38
C PHE A 224 -3.10 10.84 -17.14
N GLY A 225 -2.55 11.52 -18.15
CA GLY A 225 -1.93 12.83 -18.02
C GLY A 225 -0.48 12.73 -17.54
N SER A 226 0.12 13.87 -17.18
CA SER A 226 1.49 13.90 -16.65
C SER A 226 1.52 13.44 -15.18
N PRO A 227 2.67 12.94 -14.70
CA PRO A 227 2.85 12.55 -13.29
C PRO A 227 2.76 13.74 -12.32
N PRO A 228 2.69 13.48 -11.00
CA PRO A 228 2.70 12.16 -10.36
C PRO A 228 1.35 11.45 -10.40
N HIS A 229 1.40 10.11 -10.37
CA HIS A 229 0.24 9.23 -10.34
C HIS A 229 0.23 8.37 -9.08
N THR A 230 -0.96 7.93 -8.68
CA THR A 230 -1.17 6.93 -7.63
C THR A 230 -2.21 5.93 -8.11
N VAL A 231 -1.93 4.65 -7.89
CA VAL A 231 -2.88 3.56 -8.18
C VAL A 231 -3.65 3.25 -6.90
N ILE A 232 -4.96 3.09 -7.00
CA ILE A 232 -5.81 2.60 -5.92
C ILE A 232 -6.55 1.38 -6.42
N ILE A 233 -6.47 0.28 -5.69
CA ILE A 233 -7.32 -0.89 -5.93
C ILE A 233 -8.32 -0.95 -4.76
N PRO A 234 -9.59 -0.57 -4.98
CA PRO A 234 -10.57 -0.62 -3.93
C PRO A 234 -10.89 -2.07 -3.54
N GLY A 235 -11.12 -2.34 -2.25
CA GLY A 235 -11.79 -3.56 -1.80
C GLY A 235 -13.28 -3.51 -2.12
N SER A 236 -14.11 -4.06 -1.23
CA SER A 236 -15.56 -3.89 -1.32
C SER A 236 -15.92 -2.40 -1.37
N LEU A 237 -16.90 -1.99 -2.19
CA LEU A 237 -17.40 -0.60 -2.20
C LEU A 237 -18.72 -0.53 -1.44
N HIS A 238 -18.88 0.53 -0.67
CA HIS A 238 -20.17 0.96 -0.15
C HIS A 238 -20.92 1.71 -1.25
N PHE A 239 -22.26 1.71 -1.22
CA PHE A 239 -23.06 2.31 -2.30
C PHE A 239 -22.72 3.81 -2.50
N THR A 240 -22.48 4.55 -1.41
CA THR A 240 -22.05 5.96 -1.48
C THR A 240 -20.69 6.15 -2.14
N GLU A 241 -19.76 5.20 -2.00
CA GLU A 241 -18.46 5.25 -2.67
C GLU A 241 -18.62 4.99 -4.16
N SER A 242 -19.47 4.02 -4.54
CA SER A 242 -19.82 3.77 -5.94
C SER A 242 -20.50 4.98 -6.59
N ASP A 243 -21.45 5.60 -5.89
CA ASP A 243 -22.15 6.80 -6.37
C ASP A 243 -21.19 7.98 -6.55
N ALA A 244 -20.28 8.18 -5.58
CA ALA A 244 -19.28 9.24 -5.63
C ALA A 244 -18.30 9.02 -6.79
N LEU A 245 -17.72 7.83 -6.92
CA LEU A 245 -16.84 7.46 -8.03
C LEU A 245 -17.51 7.70 -9.38
N GLY A 246 -18.74 7.22 -9.54
CA GLY A 246 -19.49 7.38 -10.79
C GLY A 246 -19.83 8.83 -11.14
N SER A 247 -19.84 9.73 -10.15
CA SER A 247 -20.20 11.14 -10.31
C SER A 247 -18.98 12.06 -10.47
N THR A 248 -17.88 11.79 -9.79
CA THR A 248 -16.71 12.69 -9.71
C THR A 248 -15.52 12.22 -10.52
N CYS A 249 -15.50 10.95 -10.95
CA CYS A 249 -14.36 10.36 -11.65
C CYS A 249 -14.71 10.02 -13.11
N ARG A 250 -13.69 9.95 -13.96
CA ARG A 250 -13.83 9.43 -15.32
C ARG A 250 -13.84 7.91 -15.27
N CYS A 251 -15.02 7.32 -15.14
CA CYS A 251 -15.22 5.87 -15.15
C CYS A 251 -15.29 5.34 -16.59
N VAL A 252 -14.33 4.50 -16.98
CA VAL A 252 -14.37 3.71 -18.23
C VAL A 252 -15.36 2.55 -18.07
N ASP A 253 -15.37 1.92 -16.90
CA ASP A 253 -16.34 0.91 -16.50
C ASP A 253 -17.10 1.37 -15.26
N ALA A 254 -18.33 0.84 -15.08
CA ALA A 254 -19.16 1.15 -13.93
C ALA A 254 -18.42 0.83 -12.60
N PRO A 255 -18.51 1.70 -11.57
CA PRO A 255 -17.85 1.48 -10.29
C PRO A 255 -18.15 0.11 -9.68
N ALA A 256 -17.11 -0.68 -9.51
CA ALA A 256 -17.19 -2.01 -8.91
C ALA A 256 -16.13 -2.15 -7.81
N GLY A 257 -16.51 -2.72 -6.67
CA GLY A 257 -15.55 -3.12 -5.65
C GLY A 257 -14.91 -4.45 -6.01
N ASN A 258 -13.75 -4.72 -5.42
CA ASN A 258 -13.07 -5.99 -5.58
C ASN A 258 -13.17 -6.81 -4.29
N THR A 259 -13.27 -8.13 -4.46
CA THR A 259 -13.26 -9.10 -3.37
C THR A 259 -12.28 -10.20 -3.70
N VAL A 260 -11.60 -10.71 -2.69
CA VAL A 260 -10.71 -11.86 -2.83
C VAL A 260 -11.12 -12.94 -1.84
N GLU A 261 -11.06 -14.18 -2.27
CA GLU A 261 -11.21 -15.31 -1.36
C GLU A 261 -9.96 -15.43 -0.50
N LYS A 262 -10.13 -15.56 0.82
CA LYS A 262 -9.00 -15.75 1.74
C LYS A 262 -8.22 -16.99 1.35
N ILE A 263 -6.89 -16.93 1.43
CA ILE A 263 -6.00 -18.07 1.15
C ILE A 263 -6.35 -19.26 2.05
N SER A 264 -6.71 -19.03 3.31
CA SER A 264 -7.19 -20.08 4.21
C SER A 264 -8.37 -20.83 3.60
N ALA A 265 -9.39 -20.10 3.14
CA ALA A 265 -10.56 -20.67 2.48
C ALA A 265 -10.17 -21.45 1.21
N GLN A 266 -9.31 -20.89 0.35
CA GLN A 266 -8.81 -21.57 -0.84
C GLN A 266 -8.06 -22.87 -0.49
N MET A 267 -7.23 -22.85 0.55
CA MET A 267 -6.50 -24.02 1.03
C MET A 267 -7.45 -25.08 1.57
N ILE A 268 -8.40 -24.73 2.44
CA ILE A 268 -9.38 -25.67 2.97
C ILE A 268 -10.21 -26.29 1.83
N ALA A 269 -10.71 -25.47 0.90
CA ALA A 269 -11.48 -25.95 -0.25
C ALA A 269 -10.70 -26.93 -1.14
N LYS A 270 -9.37 -26.78 -1.23
CA LYS A 270 -8.49 -27.68 -1.98
C LYS A 270 -8.14 -28.94 -1.19
N TYR A 271 -7.67 -28.80 0.04
CA TYR A 271 -7.04 -29.87 0.82
C TYR A 271 -8.06 -30.78 1.52
N VAL A 272 -9.18 -30.24 2.02
CA VAL A 272 -10.20 -31.05 2.71
C VAL A 272 -10.71 -32.21 1.85
N PRO A 273 -11.12 -32.01 0.58
CA PRO A 273 -11.56 -33.12 -0.27
C PRO A 273 -10.45 -34.17 -0.50
N MET A 274 -9.20 -33.73 -0.65
CA MET A 274 -8.05 -34.61 -0.88
C MET A 274 -7.75 -35.47 0.35
N VAL A 275 -7.66 -34.86 1.54
CA VAL A 275 -7.42 -35.56 2.81
C VAL A 275 -8.57 -36.51 3.12
N ARG A 276 -9.83 -36.10 2.90
CA ARG A 276 -11.00 -36.99 3.06
C ARG A 276 -10.90 -38.22 2.17
N ALA A 277 -10.55 -38.06 0.89
CA ALA A 277 -10.39 -39.19 -0.02
C ALA A 277 -9.24 -40.12 0.41
N ALA A 278 -8.11 -39.57 0.87
CA ALA A 278 -6.99 -40.35 1.38
C ALA A 278 -7.34 -41.08 2.69
N LEU A 279 -8.14 -40.46 3.56
CA LEU A 279 -8.65 -41.05 4.80
C LEU A 279 -9.57 -42.24 4.51
N GLU A 280 -10.49 -42.14 3.54
CA GLU A 280 -11.38 -43.25 3.19
C GLU A 280 -10.62 -44.46 2.61
N GLU A 281 -9.55 -44.23 1.85
CA GLU A 281 -8.62 -45.29 1.44
C GLU A 281 -7.92 -45.94 2.64
N ALA A 282 -7.43 -45.13 3.58
CA ALA A 282 -6.76 -45.61 4.79
C ALA A 282 -7.71 -46.43 5.68
N LYS A 283 -8.95 -45.97 5.88
CA LYS A 283 -10.00 -46.72 6.61
C LYS A 283 -10.26 -48.08 5.97
N SER A 284 -10.30 -48.13 4.65
CA SER A 284 -10.51 -49.39 3.90
C SER A 284 -9.34 -50.36 4.06
N MET A 285 -8.10 -49.85 4.09
CA MET A 285 -6.88 -50.65 4.23
C MET A 285 -6.66 -51.19 5.65
N TYR A 286 -7.03 -50.40 6.66
CA TYR A 286 -6.76 -50.69 8.07
C TYR A 286 -8.00 -51.03 8.88
N ALA A 287 -9.04 -51.61 8.26
CA ALA A 287 -10.27 -51.96 8.96
C ALA A 287 -10.00 -52.72 10.29
N GLY A 288 -10.33 -52.10 11.43
CA GLY A 288 -10.11 -52.64 12.78
C GLY A 288 -8.68 -52.48 13.33
N LYS A 289 -7.87 -51.59 12.75
CA LYS A 289 -6.52 -51.21 13.21
C LYS A 289 -6.36 -49.70 13.14
N TYR A 290 -5.69 -49.14 14.15
CA TYR A 290 -5.43 -47.69 14.24
C TYR A 290 -6.70 -46.83 14.24
N ASP A 291 -7.81 -47.36 14.77
CA ASP A 291 -9.11 -46.68 14.79
C ASP A 291 -9.02 -45.29 15.46
N ASP A 292 -8.26 -45.17 16.56
CA ASP A 292 -8.01 -43.89 17.23
C ASP A 292 -7.34 -42.86 16.31
N VAL A 293 -6.43 -43.28 15.43
CA VAL A 293 -5.71 -42.38 14.51
C VAL A 293 -6.64 -41.95 13.37
N LEU A 294 -7.42 -42.89 12.83
CA LEU A 294 -8.41 -42.63 11.78
C LEU A 294 -9.52 -41.70 12.28
N GLU A 295 -10.00 -41.91 13.50
CA GLU A 295 -11.00 -41.05 14.15
C GLU A 295 -10.44 -39.65 14.40
N ASN A 296 -9.22 -39.54 14.95
CA ASN A 296 -8.58 -38.23 15.15
C ASN A 296 -8.38 -37.48 13.83
N ALA A 297 -7.94 -38.16 12.77
CA ALA A 297 -7.81 -37.53 11.45
C ALA A 297 -9.16 -37.00 10.95
N GLU A 298 -10.25 -37.76 11.12
CA GLU A 298 -11.59 -37.30 10.77
C GLU A 298 -12.04 -36.08 11.60
N MET A 299 -11.75 -36.08 12.91
CA MET A 299 -12.04 -34.95 13.80
C MET A 299 -11.29 -33.70 13.36
N TYR A 300 -10.00 -33.80 13.03
CA TYR A 300 -9.20 -32.67 12.55
C TYR A 300 -9.73 -32.09 11.22
N ILE A 301 -10.24 -32.93 10.30
CA ILE A 301 -10.89 -32.44 9.07
C ILE A 301 -12.14 -31.62 9.41
N ARG A 302 -13.01 -32.13 10.30
CA ARG A 302 -14.23 -31.44 10.73
C ARG A 302 -13.91 -30.14 11.46
N ASP A 303 -12.88 -30.16 12.30
CA ASP A 303 -12.38 -28.98 13.00
C ASP A 303 -11.85 -27.94 12.01
N ALA A 304 -11.14 -28.34 10.95
CA ALA A 304 -10.67 -27.41 9.93
C ALA A 304 -11.83 -26.65 9.25
N GLU A 305 -12.89 -27.35 8.86
CA GLU A 305 -14.10 -26.74 8.28
C GLU A 305 -14.81 -25.82 9.27
N LYS A 306 -14.95 -26.27 10.53
CA LYS A 306 -15.59 -25.50 11.58
C LYS A 306 -14.81 -24.23 11.93
N PHE A 307 -13.50 -24.34 12.13
CA PHE A 307 -12.65 -23.19 12.42
C PHE A 307 -12.68 -22.18 11.28
N LEU A 308 -12.71 -22.63 10.02
CA LEU A 308 -12.86 -21.71 8.90
C LEU A 308 -14.20 -20.97 8.96
N ALA A 309 -15.29 -21.69 9.22
CA ALA A 309 -16.64 -21.11 9.34
C ALA A 309 -16.74 -20.11 10.51
N ASP A 310 -16.04 -20.38 11.60
CA ASP A 310 -15.97 -19.52 12.79
C ASP A 310 -14.97 -18.34 12.62
N GLY A 311 -14.28 -18.23 11.47
CA GLY A 311 -13.33 -17.17 11.17
C GLY A 311 -11.92 -17.36 11.78
N HIS A 312 -11.63 -18.54 12.32
CA HIS A 312 -10.33 -18.95 12.84
C HIS A 312 -9.43 -19.50 11.72
N ASP A 313 -9.09 -18.64 10.77
CA ASP A 313 -8.38 -18.98 9.52
C ASP A 313 -7.08 -19.79 9.74
N GLU A 314 -6.22 -19.36 10.67
CA GLU A 314 -4.93 -20.02 10.94
C GLU A 314 -5.12 -21.41 11.55
N VAL A 315 -6.06 -21.54 12.49
CA VAL A 315 -6.36 -22.81 13.16
C VAL A 315 -6.97 -23.79 12.19
N ALA A 316 -7.82 -23.31 11.25
CA ALA A 316 -8.36 -24.13 10.20
C ALA A 316 -7.27 -24.77 9.34
N VAL A 317 -6.30 -23.97 8.89
CA VAL A 317 -5.18 -24.45 8.06
C VAL A 317 -4.28 -25.43 8.86
N LEU A 318 -4.04 -25.16 10.14
CA LEU A 318 -3.29 -26.09 10.99
C LEU A 318 -4.03 -27.42 11.16
N SER A 319 -5.33 -27.40 11.45
CA SER A 319 -6.14 -28.60 11.63
C SER A 319 -6.12 -29.50 10.40
N ILE A 320 -6.25 -28.94 9.19
CA ILE A 320 -6.17 -29.77 7.99
C ILE A 320 -4.77 -30.35 7.76
N GLY A 321 -3.71 -29.60 8.11
CA GLY A 321 -2.34 -30.10 8.05
C GLY A 321 -2.07 -31.24 9.03
N TYR A 322 -2.67 -31.19 10.23
CA TYR A 322 -2.60 -32.32 11.19
C TYR A 322 -3.33 -33.55 10.68
N ALA A 323 -4.54 -33.38 10.13
CA ALA A 323 -5.28 -34.49 9.53
C ALA A 323 -4.48 -35.16 8.41
N ASP A 324 -3.89 -34.35 7.53
CA ASP A 324 -3.06 -34.82 6.43
C ASP A 324 -1.86 -35.64 6.91
N GLY A 325 -1.09 -35.09 7.87
CA GLY A 325 0.07 -35.77 8.44
C GLY A 325 -0.28 -37.11 9.12
N LEU A 326 -1.45 -37.22 9.77
CA LEU A 326 -1.92 -38.48 10.35
C LEU A 326 -2.28 -39.51 9.27
N VAL A 327 -2.95 -39.07 8.20
CA VAL A 327 -3.34 -39.94 7.09
C VAL A 327 -2.10 -40.43 6.34
N ASP A 328 -1.16 -39.55 6.03
CA ASP A 328 0.09 -39.92 5.34
C ASP A 328 0.96 -40.86 6.18
N ALA A 329 1.03 -40.66 7.50
CA ALA A 329 1.73 -41.59 8.38
C ALA A 329 1.15 -43.01 8.30
N LEU A 330 -0.18 -43.15 8.23
CA LEU A 330 -0.84 -44.44 8.04
C LEU A 330 -0.55 -45.03 6.65
N ARG A 331 -0.54 -44.20 5.60
CA ARG A 331 -0.20 -44.65 4.24
C ARG A 331 1.23 -45.19 4.16
N MET A 332 2.19 -44.47 4.73
CA MET A 332 3.59 -44.88 4.79
C MET A 332 3.79 -46.18 5.57
N ALA A 333 3.07 -46.35 6.70
CA ALA A 333 3.08 -47.60 7.46
C ALA A 333 2.57 -48.80 6.64
N GLY A 334 1.80 -48.55 5.58
CA GLY A 334 1.23 -49.54 4.67
C GLY A 334 2.04 -49.76 3.40
N GLY A 335 3.21 -49.13 3.29
CA GLY A 335 4.06 -49.17 2.11
C GLY A 335 3.52 -48.38 0.92
N LEU A 336 2.56 -47.47 1.14
CA LEU A 336 2.08 -46.54 0.13
C LEU A 336 2.86 -45.22 0.21
N GLU A 337 3.04 -44.59 -0.95
CA GLU A 337 3.53 -43.22 -1.00
C GLU A 337 2.51 -42.22 -0.41
N PRO A 338 2.99 -41.14 0.22
CA PRO A 338 2.19 -39.97 0.58
C PRO A 338 1.38 -39.49 -0.62
N LYS A 339 0.16 -39.00 -0.38
CA LYS A 339 -0.74 -38.60 -1.49
C LYS A 339 -0.59 -37.13 -1.87
N MET A 340 0.16 -36.35 -1.08
CA MET A 340 0.36 -34.92 -1.24
C MET A 340 1.83 -34.51 -1.22
#